data_AF-A0A528CHU9-F1
#
_entry.id   AF-A0A528CHU9-F1
#
_cell.length_a   1.000
_cell.length_b   1.000
_cell.length_c   1.000
_cell.angle_alpha   90.00
_cell.angle_beta   90.00
_cell.angle_gamma   90.00
#
_symmetry.space_group_name_H-M   'P 1'
#
loop_
_entity.id
_entity.type
_entity.pdbx_description
1 polymer ?
#
loop_
_entity_poly.entity_id
_entity_poly.type
_entity_poly.pdbx_seq_one_letter_code
_entity_poly.pdbx_strand_id
1 'polypeptide(L)' 'MTVEAGDWPDEAALTRLVDRAVAAAFAETGAAGRSELSIVFSDDAHIRSLNAGWRGKDKPTNVLSFPAFPLAKGGPLPP' A
#
# COMPACT_ATOMS: atom_id res chain seq x y z
N MET A 1 -3.49 6.93 7.72
CA MET A 1 -4.24 6.30 6.60
C MET A 1 -5.33 7.26 6.15
N THR A 2 -5.84 7.12 4.93
CA THR A 2 -6.98 7.91 4.41
C THR A 2 -7.91 7.03 3.57
N VAL A 3 -9.16 7.46 3.38
CA VAL A 3 -10.12 6.86 2.45
C VAL A 3 -10.44 7.92 1.39
N GLU A 4 -10.10 7.64 0.13
CA GLU A 4 -10.30 8.58 -0.97
C GLU A 4 -11.46 8.16 -1.90
N ALA A 5 -11.80 6.88 -1.93
CA ALA A 5 -12.90 6.35 -2.74
C ALA A 5 -13.39 4.97 -2.22
N GLY A 6 -14.60 4.60 -2.59
CA GLY A 6 -15.22 3.31 -2.28
C GLY A 6 -16.06 3.28 -0.99
N ASP A 7 -16.81 2.18 -0.83
CA ASP A 7 -17.66 1.92 0.34
C ASP A 7 -16.89 1.07 1.36
N TRP A 8 -15.96 1.72 2.05
CA TRP A 8 -15.14 1.08 3.09
C TRP A 8 -15.81 1.19 4.46
N PRO A 9 -15.54 0.23 5.38
CA PRO A 9 -15.94 0.35 6.78
C PRO A 9 -15.46 1.64 7.45
N ASP A 10 -16.01 1.94 8.63
CA ASP A 10 -15.59 3.10 9.41
C ASP A 10 -14.09 3.12 9.73
N GLU A 11 -13.58 4.32 10.01
CA GLU A 11 -12.15 4.54 10.26
C GLU A 11 -11.63 3.65 11.40
N ALA A 12 -12.41 3.42 12.46
CA ALA A 12 -11.98 2.59 13.57
C ALA A 12 -11.79 1.11 13.16
N ALA A 13 -12.66 0.59 12.30
CA ALA A 13 -12.55 -0.75 11.73
C ALA A 13 -11.34 -0.87 10.79
N LEU A 14 -11.10 0.16 9.96
CA LEU A 14 -9.93 0.22 9.09
C LEU A 14 -8.62 0.31 9.88
N THR A 15 -8.56 1.13 10.94
CA THR A 15 -7.38 1.21 11.81
C THR A 15 -7.06 -0.15 12.42
N ARG A 16 -8.07 -0.85 12.95
CA ARG A 16 -7.88 -2.22 13.49
C ARG A 16 -7.41 -3.21 12.43
N LEU A 17 -7.86 -3.07 11.19
CA LEU A 17 -7.39 -3.92 10.09
C LEU A 17 -5.92 -3.64 9.77
N VAL A 18 -5.56 -2.37 9.62
CA VAL A 18 -4.20 -1.92 9.34
C VAL A 18 -3.25 -2.34 10.45
N ASP A 19 -3.59 -2.11 11.72
CA ASP A 19 -2.74 -2.45 12.87
C ASP A 19 -2.44 -3.96 12.90
N ARG A 20 -3.45 -4.81 12.66
CA ARG A 20 -3.26 -6.26 12.61
C ARG A 20 -2.37 -6.68 11.46
N ALA A 21 -2.58 -6.11 10.26
CA ALA A 21 -1.78 -6.43 9.09
C ALA A 21 -0.31 -6.00 9.27
N VAL A 22 -0.09 -4.81 9.80
CA VAL A 22 1.24 -4.26 10.09
C VAL A 22 1.95 -5.09 11.15
N ALA A 23 1.27 -5.44 12.24
CA ALA A 23 1.85 -6.29 13.29
C ALA A 23 2.26 -7.67 12.75
N ALA A 24 1.40 -8.30 11.93
CA ALA A 24 1.71 -9.58 11.29
C ALA A 24 2.91 -9.47 10.33
N ALA A 25 2.97 -8.41 9.53
CA ALA A 25 4.09 -8.18 8.62
C ALA A 25 5.41 -7.95 9.37
N PHE A 26 5.41 -7.21 10.48
CA PHE A 26 6.60 -7.05 11.31
C PHE A 26 7.05 -8.36 11.97
N ALA A 27 6.10 -9.15 12.47
CA ALA A 27 6.39 -10.45 13.05
C ALA A 27 7.03 -11.41 12.03
N GLU A 28 6.54 -11.41 10.78
CA GLU A 28 7.04 -12.27 9.71
C GLU A 28 8.40 -11.81 9.18
N THR A 29 8.58 -10.50 8.97
CA THR A 29 9.81 -9.97 8.34
C THR A 29 10.97 -9.83 9.31
N GLY A 30 10.71 -9.81 10.63
CA GLY A 30 11.71 -9.48 11.64
C GLY A 30 12.27 -8.06 11.50
N ALA A 31 11.58 -7.18 10.77
CA ALA A 31 12.05 -5.82 10.52
C ALA A 31 12.17 -5.04 11.83
N ALA A 32 13.31 -4.37 12.00
CA ALA A 32 13.63 -3.58 13.18
C ALA A 32 13.96 -2.14 12.80
N GLY A 33 13.73 -1.22 13.74
CA GLY A 33 13.96 0.22 13.55
C GLY A 33 12.66 1.01 13.39
N ARG A 34 12.80 2.33 13.23
CA ARG A 34 11.65 3.21 12.96
C ARG A 34 11.26 3.09 11.49
N SER A 35 9.99 2.84 11.24
CA SER A 35 9.41 2.75 9.90
C SER A 35 8.15 3.60 9.84
N GLU A 36 7.85 4.11 8.66
CA GLU A 36 6.63 4.86 8.38
C GLU A 36 5.88 4.19 7.22
N LEU A 37 4.56 4.11 7.33
CA LEU A 37 3.69 3.53 6.32
C LEU A 37 2.47 4.43 6.13
N SER A 38 2.23 4.84 4.88
CA SER A 38 1.01 5.50 4.45
C SER A 38 0.12 4.53 3.68
N ILE A 39 -1.15 4.45 4.06
CA ILE A 39 -2.16 3.60 3.43
C ILE A 39 -3.33 4.47 2.97
N VAL A 40 -3.72 4.29 1.72
CA VAL A 40 -4.88 4.93 1.10
C VAL A 40 -5.86 3.85 0.67
N PHE A 41 -7.08 3.90 1.19
CA PHE A 41 -8.19 3.06 0.75
C PHE A 41 -8.89 3.71 -0.45
N SER A 42 -9.24 2.89 -1.44
CA SER A 42 -9.71 3.33 -2.76
C SER A 42 -10.68 2.30 -3.35
N ASP A 43 -11.36 2.65 -4.44
CA ASP A 43 -12.08 1.73 -5.30
C ASP A 43 -11.33 1.45 -6.62
N ASP A 44 -11.93 0.61 -7.48
CA ASP A 44 -11.40 0.20 -8.78
C ASP A 44 -11.23 1.37 -9.76
N ALA A 45 -12.14 2.35 -9.74
CA ALA A 45 -12.10 3.48 -10.65
C ALA A 45 -10.93 4.41 -10.31
N HIS A 46 -10.79 4.75 -9.03
CA HIS A 46 -9.71 5.60 -8.55
C HIS A 46 -8.35 4.91 -8.68
N ILE A 47 -8.22 3.63 -8.29
CA ILE A 47 -6.93 2.93 -8.41
C ILE A 47 -6.53 2.68 -9.86
N ARG A 48 -7.48 2.54 -10.80
CA ARG A 48 -7.18 2.49 -12.25
C ARG A 48 -6.53 3.79 -12.72
N SER A 49 -7.06 4.94 -12.31
CA SER A 49 -6.46 6.26 -12.64
C SER A 49 -5.03 6.36 -12.09
N LEU A 50 -4.82 5.94 -10.84
CA LEU A 50 -3.49 5.92 -10.24
C LEU A 50 -2.54 4.97 -10.96
N ASN A 51 -3.00 3.76 -11.31
CA ASN A 51 -2.18 2.78 -12.01
C ASN A 51 -1.80 3.26 -13.43
N ALA A 52 -2.72 3.96 -14.11
CA ALA A 52 -2.43 4.62 -15.37
C ALA A 52 -1.37 5.72 -15.19
N GLY A 53 -1.57 6.63 -14.23
CA GLY A 53 -0.67 7.76 -13.99
C GLY A 53 0.75 7.37 -13.55
N TRP A 54 0.87 6.33 -12.71
CA TRP A 54 2.15 5.95 -12.11
C TRP A 54 2.86 4.79 -12.81
N ARG A 55 2.11 3.85 -13.41
CA ARG A 55 2.67 2.64 -14.03
C ARG A 55 2.39 2.56 -15.53
N GLY A 56 1.66 3.52 -16.11
CA GLY A 56 1.23 3.48 -17.51
C GLY A 56 0.23 2.37 -17.82
N LYS A 57 -0.42 1.80 -16.78
CA LYS A 57 -1.34 0.67 -16.91
C LYS A 57 -2.77 1.14 -16.66
N ASP A 58 -3.52 1.33 -17.74
CA ASP A 58 -4.93 1.72 -17.68
C ASP A 58 -5.85 0.54 -17.35
N LYS A 59 -5.68 -0.02 -16.16
CA LYS A 59 -6.55 -1.06 -15.59
C LYS A 59 -6.52 -1.01 -14.06
N PRO A 60 -7.60 -1.42 -13.37
CA PRO A 60 -7.55 -1.57 -11.92
C PRO A 60 -6.50 -2.63 -11.53
N THR A 61 -6.02 -2.53 -10.29
CA THR A 61 -5.14 -3.50 -9.64
C THR A 61 -5.59 -3.63 -8.20
N ASN A 62 -5.40 -4.81 -7.59
CA ASN A 62 -5.83 -5.04 -6.20
C ASN A 62 -5.05 -4.14 -5.23
N VAL A 63 -3.76 -3.92 -5.50
CA VAL A 63 -2.87 -3.09 -4.69
C VAL A 63 -1.93 -2.32 -5.61
N LEU A 64 -1.63 -1.07 -5.25
CA LEU A 64 -0.60 -0.24 -5.85
C LEU A 64 0.35 0.25 -4.75
N SER A 65 1.60 -0.21 -4.78
CA SER A 65 2.61 0.17 -3.79
C SER A 65 3.71 1.04 -4.40
N PHE A 66 4.18 1.99 -3.58
CA PHE A 66 5.26 2.92 -3.88
C PHE A 66 6.37 2.73 -2.85
N PRO A 67 7.64 2.65 -3.28
CA PRO A 67 8.75 2.58 -2.34
C PRO A 67 8.96 3.97 -1.69
N ALA A 68 9.24 3.98 -0.38
CA ALA A 68 9.51 5.23 0.36
C ALA A 68 10.76 5.97 -0.12
N PHE A 69 11.68 5.25 -0.77
CA PHE A 69 12.88 5.79 -1.40
C PHE A 69 12.97 5.30 -2.84
N PRO A 70 13.61 6.06 -3.75
CA PRO A 70 13.95 5.54 -5.06
C PRO A 70 14.70 4.22 -4.91
N LEU A 71 14.27 3.17 -5.62
CA LEU A 71 15.04 1.94 -5.70
C LEU A 71 16.43 2.32 -6.26
N ALA A 72 17.49 2.04 -5.50
CA ALA A 72 18.84 2.13 -6.02
C ALA A 72 18.90 1.28 -7.29
N LYS A 73 19.12 1.91 -8.45
CA LYS A 73 19.23 1.17 -9.72
C LYS A 73 20.38 0.18 -9.59
N GLY A 74 20.09 -1.13 -9.72
CA GLY A 74 21.10 -2.16 -9.98
C GLY A 74 21.21 -3.33 -8.99
N GLY A 75 20.38 -3.41 -7.95
CA GLY A 75 20.33 -4.61 -7.10
C GLY A 75 19.56 -5.76 -7.78
N PRO A 76 20.03 -7.02 -7.69
CA PRO A 76 19.24 -8.15 -8.16
C PRO A 76 17.92 -8.24 -7.39
N LEU A 77 16.86 -8.63 -8.08
CA LEU A 77 15.56 -8.91 -7.46
C LEU A 77 15.74 -10.07 -6.46
N PRO A 78 15.19 -9.98 -5.24
CA PRO A 78 15.10 -11.14 -4.35
C PRO A 78 14.24 -12.25 -5.00
N PRO A 79 14.51 -13.53 -4.68
CA PRO A 79 13.80 -14.67 -5.25
C PRO A 79 12.30 -14.64 -4.96
#